data_AF-A0A0C1ZZ57-F1
#
_entry.id   AF-A0A0C1ZZ57-F1
#
_cell.length_a   1.000
_cell.length_b   1.000
_cell.length_c   1.000
_cell.angle_alpha   90.00
_cell.angle_beta   90.00
_cell.angle_gamma   90.00
#
_symmetry.space_group_name_H-M   'P 1'
#
loop_
_entity.id
_entity.type
_entity.pdbx_description
1 polymer ?
#
loop_
_entity_poly.entity_id
_entity_poly.type
_entity_poly.pdbx_seq_one_letter_code
_entity_poly.pdbx_strand_id
1 'polypeptide(L)'
;MLCVFMMGSECVPADGAVDPSGTKRSEDQQKLLDKITRLAERAKEGNYQSYELTELFNYTQAHASHGNLDPNDAEAWAVIDVALDDARAFHKDNAHGLAYLYSEQARLYAKAKREGAADLLLEALAAKPSFDLLDQLGGENNEQYAGAVGPVCNTLRPKVFEQDDREHVYFVQACVELVDGDMSQLWDGAAEEFAAIESDEARLEAFHVPFATYFPGGGLCPYGKCKTEGWNEAWGPDVRSKCTSELHCYEAGWVTDAPEGIVTTECGKGGCNVGGWKSKGKSGTWTAKCNDGNCATNGWTLSKGKEKYVVTCRERTNDCSRDGFYVVAPDGAQFSCKCHLGNCWWTGTKCQVFWPMKPQAEPEAATEAATEAE
;
A
#
# COMPACT_ATOMS: atom_id res chain seq x y z
N MET A 1 10.95 23.38 -39.93
CA MET A 1 12.10 24.08 -40.53
C MET A 1 13.34 23.64 -39.77
N LEU A 2 14.34 23.03 -40.43
CA LEU A 2 15.57 22.58 -39.76
C LEU A 2 16.42 23.81 -39.37
N CYS A 3 16.61 24.05 -38.08
CA CYS A 3 17.69 24.89 -37.58
C CYS A 3 18.86 23.98 -37.17
N VAL A 4 19.94 24.00 -37.95
CA VAL A 4 21.22 23.40 -37.57
C VAL A 4 21.94 24.42 -36.68
N PHE A 5 22.19 24.04 -35.42
CA PHE A 5 22.94 24.82 -34.45
C PHE A 5 24.42 24.87 -34.82
N MET A 6 24.92 26.05 -35.17
CA MET A 6 26.34 26.39 -35.00
C MET A 6 26.46 27.59 -34.07
N MET A 7 27.46 27.51 -33.20
CA MET A 7 27.70 28.35 -32.03
C MET A 7 27.62 29.85 -32.33
N GLY A 8 26.79 30.55 -31.56
CA GLY A 8 26.89 31.98 -31.31
C GLY A 8 26.07 32.90 -32.23
N SER A 9 24.76 32.99 -32.00
CA SER A 9 23.97 34.19 -32.33
C SER A 9 22.57 34.12 -31.69
N GLU A 10 22.08 35.29 -31.25
CA GLU A 10 20.84 35.55 -30.52
C GLU A 10 19.58 35.07 -31.27
N CYS A 11 18.61 34.51 -30.53
CA CYS A 11 17.27 34.23 -31.04
C CYS A 11 16.49 35.55 -31.18
N VAL A 12 16.22 35.97 -32.41
CA VAL A 12 15.27 37.06 -32.69
C VAL A 12 13.88 36.45 -32.87
N PRO A 13 12.83 36.93 -32.17
CA PRO A 13 11.47 36.44 -32.40
C PRO A 13 11.00 36.88 -33.79
N ALA A 14 10.61 35.91 -34.61
CA ALA A 14 9.93 36.18 -35.86
C ALA A 14 8.46 36.49 -35.56
N ASP A 15 8.05 37.75 -35.78
CA ASP A 15 6.65 38.13 -35.78
C ASP A 15 5.87 37.24 -36.78
N GLY A 16 5.02 36.37 -36.24
CA GLY A 16 4.04 35.61 -37.02
C GLY A 16 4.45 34.20 -37.46
N ALA A 17 5.07 33.41 -36.58
CA ALA A 17 5.22 31.98 -36.82
C ALA A 17 3.84 31.30 -36.99
N VAL A 18 3.56 30.83 -38.19
CA VAL A 18 2.40 30.00 -38.53
C VAL A 18 2.83 28.54 -38.34
N ASP A 19 2.08 27.78 -37.54
CA ASP A 19 2.23 26.33 -37.42
C ASP A 19 2.19 25.68 -38.82
N PRO A 20 2.99 24.64 -39.13
CA PRO A 20 2.87 23.85 -40.35
C PRO A 20 1.43 23.40 -40.72
N SER A 21 0.47 23.39 -39.79
CA SER A 21 -0.97 23.18 -40.04
C SER A 21 -1.72 24.38 -40.65
N GLY A 22 -1.13 25.58 -40.67
CA GLY A 22 -1.76 26.81 -41.18
C GLY A 22 -2.70 27.51 -40.19
N THR A 23 -2.90 26.94 -39.00
CA THR A 23 -3.72 27.55 -37.94
C THR A 23 -2.89 28.52 -37.10
N LYS A 24 -3.36 29.76 -36.92
CA LYS A 24 -2.73 30.70 -35.99
C LYS A 24 -2.88 30.18 -34.57
N ARG A 25 -1.76 30.11 -33.82
CA ARG A 25 -1.80 29.89 -32.36
C ARG A 25 -2.75 30.89 -31.73
N SER A 26 -3.52 30.45 -30.74
CA SER A 26 -4.35 31.36 -29.96
C SER A 26 -3.45 32.32 -29.18
N GLU A 27 -3.97 33.51 -28.85
CA GLU A 27 -3.24 34.49 -28.04
C GLU A 27 -2.81 33.89 -26.68
N ASP A 28 -3.61 32.97 -26.14
CA ASP A 28 -3.33 32.27 -24.88
C ASP A 28 -2.19 31.24 -25.03
N GLN A 29 -2.11 30.55 -26.17
CA GLN A 29 -0.99 29.65 -26.49
C GLN A 29 0.33 30.41 -26.64
N GLN A 30 0.30 31.60 -27.27
CA GLN A 30 1.51 32.43 -27.39
C GLN A 30 1.96 32.97 -26.04
N LYS A 31 1.03 33.48 -25.22
CA LYS A 31 1.34 33.94 -23.84
C LYS A 31 1.92 32.81 -22.98
N LEU A 32 1.42 31.59 -23.16
CA LEU A 32 1.95 30.39 -22.52
C LEU A 32 3.40 30.16 -22.94
N LEU A 33 3.69 30.09 -24.25
CA LEU A 33 5.04 29.86 -24.75
C LEU A 33 6.02 30.94 -24.28
N ASP A 34 5.62 32.22 -24.29
CA ASP A 34 6.45 33.32 -23.80
C ASP A 34 6.71 33.24 -22.29
N LYS A 35 5.75 32.72 -21.51
CA LYS A 35 5.94 32.50 -20.07
C LYS A 35 6.87 31.33 -19.80
N ILE A 36 6.68 30.18 -20.48
CA ILE A 36 7.54 29.00 -20.36
C ILE A 36 8.98 29.39 -20.76
N THR A 37 9.16 30.08 -21.88
CA THR A 37 10.48 30.49 -22.38
C THR A 37 11.22 31.37 -21.37
N ARG A 38 10.56 32.38 -20.80
CA ARG A 38 11.17 33.24 -19.77
C ARG A 38 11.54 32.47 -18.50
N LEU A 39 10.73 31.49 -18.10
CA LEU A 39 11.04 30.65 -16.94
C LEU A 39 12.23 29.72 -17.23
N ALA A 40 12.31 29.16 -18.43
CA ALA A 40 13.43 28.33 -18.87
C ALA A 40 14.75 29.14 -18.95
N GLU A 41 14.73 30.34 -19.52
CA GLU A 41 15.90 31.23 -19.57
C GLU A 41 16.43 31.56 -18.17
N ARG A 42 15.53 31.89 -17.23
CA ARG A 42 15.91 32.15 -15.84
C ARG A 42 16.43 30.92 -15.11
N ALA A 43 15.92 29.73 -15.44
CA ALA A 43 16.43 28.47 -14.90
C ALA A 43 17.88 28.24 -15.33
N LYS A 44 18.22 28.49 -16.61
CA LYS A 44 19.59 28.41 -17.14
C LYS A 44 20.57 29.35 -16.44
N GLU A 45 20.11 30.51 -16.02
CA GLU A 45 20.91 31.49 -15.28
C GLU A 45 21.12 31.13 -13.80
N GLY A 46 20.53 30.02 -13.31
CA GLY A 46 20.57 29.63 -11.90
C GLY A 46 19.79 30.58 -10.98
N ASN A 47 18.96 31.46 -11.55
CA ASN A 47 18.19 32.50 -10.86
C ASN A 47 16.70 32.15 -10.77
N TYR A 48 16.40 30.92 -10.38
CA TYR A 48 15.03 30.47 -10.21
C TYR A 48 14.77 29.99 -8.78
N GLN A 49 13.54 30.20 -8.32
CA GLN A 49 13.06 29.73 -7.03
C GLN A 49 12.17 28.51 -7.25
N SER A 50 12.18 27.53 -6.35
CA SER A 50 11.43 26.28 -6.48
C SER A 50 9.92 26.49 -6.76
N TYR A 51 9.33 27.58 -6.27
CA TYR A 51 7.92 27.91 -6.51
C TYR A 51 7.62 28.23 -7.98
N GLU A 52 8.61 28.68 -8.76
CA GLU A 52 8.43 29.09 -10.16
C GLU A 52 8.38 27.88 -11.09
N LEU A 53 9.09 26.80 -10.74
CA LEU A 53 8.90 25.51 -11.39
C LEU A 53 7.50 24.96 -11.08
N THR A 54 7.07 24.98 -9.83
CA THR A 54 5.70 24.59 -9.47
C THR A 54 4.66 25.41 -10.23
N GLU A 55 4.88 26.71 -10.41
CA GLU A 55 4.01 27.56 -11.21
C GLU A 55 4.02 27.17 -12.70
N LEU A 56 5.20 26.87 -13.25
CA LEU A 56 5.35 26.35 -14.62
C LEU A 56 4.56 25.04 -14.81
N PHE A 57 4.69 24.10 -13.87
CA PHE A 57 3.98 22.82 -13.90
C PHE A 57 2.47 23.00 -13.78
N ASN A 58 2.01 23.71 -12.75
CA ASN A 58 0.58 23.96 -12.54
C ASN A 58 -0.06 24.64 -13.75
N TYR A 59 0.66 25.59 -14.36
CA TYR A 59 0.20 26.30 -15.53
C TYR A 59 0.16 25.40 -16.77
N THR A 60 1.20 24.61 -17.01
CA THR A 60 1.26 23.63 -18.13
C THR A 60 0.20 22.55 -17.97
N GLN A 61 0.00 22.04 -16.76
CA GLN A 61 -1.00 21.01 -16.43
C GLN A 61 -2.43 21.54 -16.61
N ALA A 62 -2.71 22.78 -16.20
CA ALA A 62 -4.00 23.42 -16.41
C ALA A 62 -4.30 23.54 -17.92
N HIS A 63 -3.34 23.99 -18.72
CA HIS A 63 -3.54 24.09 -20.17
C HIS A 63 -3.66 22.74 -20.87
N ALA A 64 -2.89 21.74 -20.46
CA ALA A 64 -3.07 20.35 -20.92
C ALA A 64 -4.44 19.78 -20.49
N SER A 65 -4.95 20.13 -19.30
CA SER A 65 -6.28 19.70 -18.82
C SER A 65 -7.46 20.26 -19.59
N HIS A 66 -7.29 21.45 -20.15
CA HIS A 66 -8.33 22.11 -20.92
C HIS A 66 -8.21 21.84 -22.42
N GLY A 67 -7.30 20.97 -22.85
CA GLY A 67 -7.05 20.68 -24.27
C GLY A 67 -6.40 21.84 -25.03
N ASN A 68 -5.82 22.81 -24.30
CA ASN A 68 -5.21 24.01 -24.88
C ASN A 68 -3.76 23.76 -25.35
N LEU A 69 -3.14 22.68 -24.89
CA LEU A 69 -1.85 22.23 -25.37
C LEU A 69 -2.08 21.15 -26.45
N ASP A 70 -1.82 21.50 -27.71
CA ASP A 70 -1.89 20.52 -28.80
C ASP A 70 -0.79 19.47 -28.60
N PRO A 71 -1.13 18.17 -28.51
CA PRO A 71 -0.11 17.12 -28.40
C PRO A 71 0.88 17.10 -29.56
N ASN A 72 0.52 17.68 -30.72
CA ASN A 72 1.34 17.78 -31.91
C ASN A 72 2.14 19.10 -32.02
N ASP A 73 2.01 20.04 -31.08
CA ASP A 73 2.82 21.27 -31.08
C ASP A 73 4.25 20.96 -30.60
N ALA A 74 5.07 20.47 -31.52
CA ALA A 74 6.45 20.05 -31.24
C ALA A 74 7.31 21.16 -30.64
N GLU A 75 7.02 22.43 -30.94
CA GLU A 75 7.77 23.56 -30.38
C GLU A 75 7.42 23.77 -28.91
N ALA A 76 6.13 23.76 -28.55
CA ALA A 76 5.70 23.89 -27.15
C ALA A 76 6.31 22.79 -26.27
N TRP A 77 6.30 21.55 -26.77
CA TRP A 77 6.90 20.41 -26.06
C TRP A 77 8.41 20.50 -25.97
N ALA A 78 9.11 20.95 -27.02
CA ALA A 78 10.56 21.15 -26.95
C ALA A 78 10.96 22.17 -25.88
N VAL A 79 10.18 23.24 -25.70
CA VAL A 79 10.45 24.21 -24.63
C VAL A 79 10.17 23.60 -23.25
N ILE A 80 9.08 22.83 -23.10
CA ILE A 80 8.78 22.10 -21.86
C ILE A 80 9.92 21.15 -21.51
N ASP A 81 10.38 20.34 -22.46
CA ASP A 81 11.45 19.35 -22.24
C ASP A 81 12.75 20.02 -21.79
N VAL A 82 13.17 21.11 -22.45
CA VAL A 82 14.36 21.88 -22.06
C VAL A 82 14.23 22.44 -20.64
N ALA A 83 13.07 23.02 -20.30
CA ALA A 83 12.84 23.57 -18.96
C ALA A 83 12.91 22.48 -17.87
N LEU A 84 12.41 21.29 -18.18
CA LEU A 84 12.42 20.14 -17.27
C LEU A 84 13.80 19.53 -17.12
N ASP A 85 14.58 19.46 -18.19
CA ASP A 85 15.96 19.01 -18.14
C ASP A 85 16.84 19.96 -17.30
N ASP A 86 16.67 21.27 -17.45
CA ASP A 86 17.36 22.26 -16.62
C ASP A 86 16.95 22.13 -15.14
N ALA A 87 15.65 21.94 -14.87
CA ALA A 87 15.14 21.70 -13.52
C ALA A 87 15.73 20.41 -12.89
N ARG A 88 15.83 19.32 -13.66
CA ARG A 88 16.44 18.08 -13.20
C ARG A 88 17.93 18.25 -12.93
N ALA A 89 18.65 18.96 -13.80
CA ALA A 89 20.06 19.24 -13.61
C ALA A 89 20.31 19.99 -12.29
N PHE A 90 19.41 20.91 -11.92
CA PHE A 90 19.44 21.57 -10.62
C PHE A 90 19.13 20.61 -9.47
N HIS A 91 18.13 19.75 -9.62
CA HIS A 91 17.73 18.76 -8.61
C HIS A 91 18.55 17.48 -8.61
N LYS A 92 19.66 17.37 -9.36
CA LYS A 92 20.43 16.13 -9.55
C LYS A 92 20.83 15.41 -8.25
N ASP A 93 21.04 16.17 -7.18
CA ASP A 93 21.44 15.65 -5.85
C ASP A 93 20.26 15.54 -4.87
N ASN A 94 19.04 15.82 -5.32
CA ASN A 94 17.80 15.76 -4.56
C ASN A 94 16.83 14.75 -5.21
N ALA A 95 16.93 13.50 -4.77
CA ALA A 95 16.09 12.39 -5.22
C ALA A 95 14.58 12.69 -5.19
N HIS A 96 14.09 13.42 -4.18
CA HIS A 96 12.67 13.74 -4.09
C HIS A 96 12.24 14.76 -5.14
N GLY A 97 13.06 15.79 -5.37
CA GLY A 97 12.85 16.77 -6.42
C GLY A 97 12.84 16.12 -7.80
N LEU A 98 13.83 15.27 -8.09
CA LEU A 98 13.89 14.53 -9.35
C LEU A 98 12.66 13.66 -9.58
N ALA A 99 12.29 12.84 -8.61
CA ALA A 99 11.14 11.96 -8.73
C ALA A 99 9.83 12.73 -9.00
N TYR A 100 9.65 13.88 -8.34
CA TYR A 100 8.51 14.76 -8.58
C TYR A 100 8.53 15.35 -10.01
N LEU A 101 9.68 15.83 -10.49
CA LEU A 101 9.79 16.39 -11.84
C LEU A 101 9.51 15.34 -12.93
N TYR A 102 10.06 14.15 -12.76
CA TYR A 102 9.83 13.03 -13.66
C TYR A 102 8.37 12.59 -13.69
N SER A 103 7.73 12.47 -12.53
CA SER A 103 6.33 12.03 -12.45
C SER A 103 5.36 13.07 -13.01
N GLU A 104 5.59 14.36 -12.77
CA GLU A 104 4.76 15.42 -13.35
C GLU A 104 4.94 15.50 -14.87
N GLN A 105 6.16 15.32 -15.40
CA GLN A 105 6.35 15.25 -16.86
C GLN A 105 5.64 14.04 -17.45
N ALA A 106 5.72 12.88 -16.80
CA ALA A 106 5.01 11.69 -17.26
C ALA A 106 3.50 11.91 -17.33
N ARG A 107 2.90 12.49 -16.29
CA ARG A 107 1.47 12.86 -16.27
C ARG A 107 1.11 13.80 -17.42
N LEU A 108 1.96 14.77 -17.74
CA LEU A 108 1.76 15.67 -18.88
C LEU A 108 1.81 14.89 -20.20
N TYR A 109 2.80 14.03 -20.37
CA TYR A 109 2.99 13.22 -21.58
C TYR A 109 1.81 12.27 -21.81
N ALA A 110 1.40 11.52 -20.77
CA ALA A 110 0.30 10.58 -20.85
C ALA A 110 -1.03 11.25 -21.19
N LYS A 111 -1.31 12.40 -20.55
CA LYS A 111 -2.49 13.20 -20.84
C LYS A 111 -2.53 13.70 -22.28
N ALA A 112 -1.35 14.06 -22.82
CA ALA A 112 -1.18 14.44 -24.20
C ALA A 112 -1.07 13.23 -25.16
N LYS A 113 -1.14 11.99 -24.66
CA LYS A 113 -0.94 10.76 -25.43
C LYS A 113 0.39 10.75 -26.20
N ARG A 114 1.45 11.29 -25.60
CA ARG A 114 2.81 11.25 -26.13
C ARG A 114 3.54 10.00 -25.65
N GLU A 115 4.41 9.47 -26.51
CA GLU A 115 5.34 8.40 -26.16
C GLU A 115 6.36 8.88 -25.10
N GLY A 116 6.90 7.95 -24.31
CA GLY A 116 7.92 8.24 -23.29
C GLY A 116 7.39 8.59 -21.89
N ALA A 117 6.06 8.64 -21.69
CA ALA A 117 5.47 8.82 -20.34
C ALA A 117 5.92 7.72 -19.36
N ALA A 118 5.99 6.47 -19.82
CA ALA A 118 6.52 5.36 -19.01
C ALA A 118 7.96 5.60 -18.61
N ASP A 119 8.85 5.84 -19.58
CA ASP A 119 10.28 6.02 -19.32
C ASP A 119 10.50 7.09 -18.24
N LEU A 120 9.72 8.17 -18.30
CA LEU A 120 9.69 9.22 -17.28
C LEU A 120 9.22 8.70 -15.91
N LEU A 121 8.16 7.88 -15.82
CA LEU A 121 7.76 7.23 -14.56
C LEU A 121 8.82 6.26 -14.03
N LEU A 122 9.53 5.53 -14.90
CA LEU A 122 10.64 4.66 -14.47
C LEU A 122 11.78 5.49 -13.89
N GLU A 123 12.13 6.61 -14.53
CA GLU A 123 13.12 7.56 -14.01
C GLU A 123 12.66 8.18 -12.67
N ALA A 124 11.36 8.45 -12.52
CA ALA A 124 10.80 8.90 -11.25
C ALA A 124 10.98 7.85 -10.15
N LEU A 125 10.68 6.58 -10.44
CA LEU A 125 10.83 5.45 -9.51
C LEU A 125 12.29 5.14 -9.21
N ALA A 126 13.18 5.29 -10.19
CA ALA A 126 14.62 5.15 -10.02
C ALA A 126 15.16 6.23 -9.06
N ALA A 127 14.72 7.48 -9.23
CA ALA A 127 15.06 8.59 -8.35
C ALA A 127 14.49 8.41 -6.94
N LYS A 128 13.21 8.06 -6.81
CA LYS A 128 12.56 7.79 -5.53
C LYS A 128 11.44 6.74 -5.69
N PRO A 129 11.66 5.51 -5.19
CA PRO A 129 10.58 4.53 -5.05
C PRO A 129 9.38 5.08 -4.29
N SER A 130 8.16 4.93 -4.82
CA SER A 130 6.93 5.13 -4.06
C SER A 130 5.75 4.36 -4.64
N PHE A 131 4.83 3.92 -3.77
CA PHE A 131 3.58 3.28 -4.17
C PHE A 131 2.72 4.17 -5.05
N ASP A 132 2.64 5.48 -4.76
CA ASP A 132 1.90 6.43 -5.57
C ASP A 132 2.38 6.50 -7.04
N LEU A 133 3.67 6.20 -7.29
CA LEU A 133 4.22 6.18 -8.64
C LEU A 133 3.98 4.83 -9.34
N LEU A 134 3.99 3.72 -8.59
CA LEU A 134 3.56 2.41 -9.10
C LEU A 134 2.08 2.40 -9.46
N ASP A 135 1.22 3.00 -8.64
CA ASP A 135 -0.22 3.12 -8.89
C ASP A 135 -0.51 3.95 -10.14
N GLN A 136 0.28 5.01 -10.37
CA GLN A 136 0.21 5.80 -11.61
C GLN A 136 0.57 5.00 -12.87
N LEU A 137 1.52 4.06 -12.78
CA LEU A 137 1.84 3.18 -13.90
C LEU A 137 0.67 2.24 -14.25
N GLY A 138 -0.11 1.79 -13.26
CA GLY A 138 -1.22 0.84 -13.47
C GLY A 138 -2.51 1.48 -13.95
N GLY A 139 -2.72 2.76 -13.64
CA GLY A 139 -3.91 3.50 -14.06
C GLY A 139 -3.94 3.90 -15.54
N GLU A 140 -2.79 3.92 -16.23
CA GLU A 140 -2.65 4.41 -17.60
C GLU A 140 -2.30 3.26 -18.55
N ASN A 141 -3.22 2.89 -19.47
CA ASN A 141 -3.02 1.95 -20.60
C ASN A 141 -1.82 0.97 -20.47
N ASN A 142 -1.95 -0.01 -19.56
CA ASN A 142 -0.94 -1.00 -19.18
C ASN A 142 -0.16 -1.64 -20.35
N GLU A 143 -0.79 -1.79 -21.52
CA GLU A 143 -0.16 -2.40 -22.71
C GLU A 143 1.12 -1.69 -23.17
N GLN A 144 1.21 -0.37 -23.00
CA GLN A 144 2.42 0.37 -23.42
C GLN A 144 3.61 0.15 -22.48
N TYR A 145 3.36 -0.33 -21.26
CA TYR A 145 4.32 -0.26 -20.16
C TYR A 145 4.75 -1.61 -19.62
N ALA A 146 4.07 -2.70 -20.00
CA ALA A 146 4.33 -4.06 -19.53
C ALA A 146 5.83 -4.43 -19.53
N GLY A 147 6.56 -4.14 -20.62
CA GLY A 147 7.99 -4.47 -20.74
C GLY A 147 8.93 -3.67 -19.84
N ALA A 148 8.48 -2.55 -19.28
CA ALA A 148 9.26 -1.68 -18.39
C ALA A 148 9.00 -1.94 -16.90
N VAL A 149 7.83 -2.50 -16.57
CA VAL A 149 7.41 -2.76 -15.19
C VAL A 149 8.34 -3.75 -14.50
N GLY A 150 8.66 -4.85 -15.16
CA GLY A 150 9.51 -5.92 -14.62
C GLY A 150 10.84 -5.42 -14.04
N PRO A 151 11.70 -4.75 -14.85
CA PRO A 151 12.96 -4.16 -14.38
C PRO A 151 12.82 -3.19 -13.21
N VAL A 152 11.75 -2.39 -13.19
CA VAL A 152 11.50 -1.45 -12.10
C VAL A 152 11.10 -2.18 -10.83
N CYS A 153 10.14 -3.11 -10.90
CA CYS A 153 9.78 -3.96 -9.77
C CYS A 153 11.00 -4.69 -9.19
N ASN A 154 11.89 -5.23 -10.04
CA ASN A 154 13.14 -5.86 -9.61
C ASN A 154 14.09 -4.90 -8.88
N THR A 155 14.18 -3.65 -9.35
CA THR A 155 15.02 -2.61 -8.74
C THR A 155 14.44 -2.11 -7.41
N LEU A 156 13.11 -2.03 -7.31
CA LEU A 156 12.41 -1.51 -6.14
C LEU A 156 12.30 -2.52 -5.00
N ARG A 157 12.17 -3.81 -5.33
CA ARG A 157 12.00 -4.89 -4.36
C ARG A 157 12.94 -4.79 -3.15
N PRO A 158 14.28 -4.75 -3.28
CA PRO A 158 15.16 -4.71 -2.12
C PRO A 158 14.93 -3.45 -1.25
N LYS A 159 14.56 -2.31 -1.86
CA LYS A 159 14.34 -1.05 -1.13
C LYS A 159 13.05 -1.06 -0.31
N VAL A 160 12.00 -1.72 -0.82
CA VAL A 160 10.73 -1.88 -0.07
C VAL A 160 10.94 -2.80 1.13
N PHE A 161 11.72 -3.87 0.96
CA PHE A 161 11.98 -4.87 2.01
C PHE A 161 12.83 -4.31 3.16
N GLU A 162 13.64 -3.29 2.91
CA GLU A 162 14.41 -2.62 3.97
C GLU A 162 13.55 -1.69 4.84
N GLN A 163 12.40 -1.23 4.34
CA GLN A 163 11.59 -0.19 5.01
C GLN A 163 10.45 -0.75 5.86
N ASP A 164 9.64 -1.66 5.31
CA ASP A 164 8.49 -2.23 6.03
C ASP A 164 8.03 -3.55 5.41
N ASP A 165 8.05 -4.64 6.19
CA ASP A 165 7.53 -5.95 5.76
C ASP A 165 6.04 -5.91 5.36
N ARG A 166 5.29 -4.88 5.77
CA ARG A 166 3.88 -4.70 5.37
C ARG A 166 3.72 -4.18 3.95
N GLU A 167 4.67 -3.38 3.51
CA GLU A 167 4.67 -2.80 2.17
C GLU A 167 5.05 -3.85 1.12
N HIS A 168 5.70 -4.93 1.56
CA HIS A 168 6.05 -6.08 0.71
C HIS A 168 4.83 -6.71 0.03
N VAL A 169 3.77 -7.08 0.77
CA VAL A 169 2.60 -7.77 0.19
C VAL A 169 1.95 -6.92 -0.91
N TYR A 170 1.66 -5.65 -0.60
CA TYR A 170 1.08 -4.71 -1.56
C TYR A 170 1.99 -4.48 -2.76
N PHE A 171 3.30 -4.43 -2.54
CA PHE A 171 4.27 -4.27 -3.62
C PHE A 171 4.28 -5.44 -4.59
N VAL A 172 4.30 -6.69 -4.08
CA VAL A 172 4.28 -7.87 -4.95
C VAL A 172 2.99 -7.93 -5.73
N GLN A 173 1.83 -7.73 -5.09
CA GLN A 173 0.53 -7.71 -5.76
C GLN A 173 0.48 -6.66 -6.87
N ALA A 174 0.87 -5.41 -6.58
CA ALA A 174 0.91 -4.34 -7.56
C ALA A 174 1.83 -4.69 -8.74
N CYS A 175 3.02 -5.23 -8.48
CA CYS A 175 3.94 -5.65 -9.54
C CYS A 175 3.38 -6.79 -10.41
N VAL A 176 2.68 -7.76 -9.82
CA VAL A 176 2.02 -8.86 -10.55
C VAL A 176 0.89 -8.35 -11.42
N GLU A 177 0.05 -7.44 -10.91
CA GLU A 177 -1.03 -6.80 -11.68
C GLU A 177 -0.47 -5.97 -12.84
N LEU A 178 0.61 -5.22 -12.61
CA LEU A 178 1.25 -4.38 -13.62
C LEU A 178 1.90 -5.17 -14.77
N VAL A 179 2.34 -6.41 -14.53
CA VAL A 179 2.83 -7.32 -15.58
C VAL A 179 1.73 -8.22 -16.15
N ASP A 180 0.46 -7.92 -15.90
CA ASP A 180 -0.71 -8.69 -16.34
C ASP A 180 -0.60 -10.19 -15.97
N GLY A 181 -0.05 -10.48 -14.78
CA GLY A 181 0.15 -11.83 -14.29
C GLY A 181 1.34 -12.59 -14.91
N ASP A 182 2.07 -12.02 -15.89
CA ASP A 182 3.29 -12.61 -16.42
C ASP A 182 4.48 -12.41 -15.48
N MET A 183 4.47 -13.17 -14.38
CA MET A 183 5.49 -13.13 -13.33
C MET A 183 6.90 -13.49 -13.81
N SER A 184 7.07 -14.01 -15.03
CA SER A 184 8.39 -14.24 -15.63
C SER A 184 9.16 -12.95 -15.91
N GLN A 185 8.45 -11.81 -15.94
CA GLN A 185 9.03 -10.48 -16.10
C GLN A 185 9.55 -9.87 -14.79
N LEU A 186 9.21 -10.46 -13.64
CA LEU A 186 9.62 -9.99 -12.32
C LEU A 186 10.96 -10.62 -11.92
N TRP A 187 11.15 -10.91 -10.63
CA TRP A 187 12.38 -11.50 -10.09
C TRP A 187 12.26 -13.02 -10.04
N ASP A 188 13.41 -13.70 -9.99
CA ASP A 188 13.46 -15.14 -9.74
C ASP A 188 12.76 -15.45 -8.41
N GLY A 189 11.74 -16.32 -8.44
CA GLY A 189 10.94 -16.66 -7.27
C GLY A 189 9.65 -15.84 -7.09
N ALA A 190 9.33 -14.89 -8.00
CA ALA A 190 8.14 -14.06 -7.87
C ALA A 190 6.83 -14.87 -7.85
N ALA A 191 6.75 -15.95 -8.64
CA ALA A 191 5.58 -16.82 -8.66
C ALA A 191 5.39 -17.57 -7.33
N GLU A 192 6.47 -18.09 -6.75
CA GLU A 192 6.45 -18.74 -5.44
C GLU A 192 6.11 -17.76 -4.32
N GLU A 193 6.66 -16.54 -4.37
CA GLU A 193 6.39 -15.47 -3.41
C GLU A 193 4.94 -14.99 -3.49
N PHE A 194 4.41 -14.77 -4.71
CA PHE A 194 3.01 -14.41 -4.92
C PHE A 194 2.06 -15.53 -4.48
N ALA A 195 2.34 -16.79 -4.82
CA ALA A 195 1.55 -17.93 -4.37
C ALA A 195 1.57 -18.07 -2.83
N ALA A 196 2.69 -17.75 -2.18
CA ALA A 196 2.77 -17.70 -0.72
C ALA A 196 1.88 -16.58 -0.15
N ILE A 197 1.88 -15.40 -0.77
CA ILE A 197 1.00 -14.28 -0.42
C ILE A 197 -0.47 -14.66 -0.60
N GLU A 198 -0.88 -15.21 -1.75
CA GLU A 198 -2.26 -15.64 -1.98
C GLU A 198 -2.69 -16.72 -0.98
N SER A 199 -1.81 -17.69 -0.69
CA SER A 199 -2.06 -18.69 0.34
C SER A 199 -2.22 -18.05 1.73
N ASP A 200 -1.45 -17.02 2.04
CA ASP A 200 -1.49 -16.30 3.30
C ASP A 200 -2.72 -15.38 3.41
N GLU A 201 -3.19 -14.79 2.31
CA GLU A 201 -4.45 -14.06 2.25
C GLU A 201 -5.64 -15.00 2.40
N ALA A 202 -5.64 -16.16 1.75
CA ALA A 202 -6.66 -17.18 1.95
C ALA A 202 -6.67 -17.68 3.41
N ARG A 203 -5.49 -17.81 4.04
CA ARG A 203 -5.37 -18.10 5.48
C ARG A 203 -5.89 -16.96 6.35
N LEU A 204 -5.61 -15.70 6.00
CA LEU A 204 -6.16 -14.54 6.69
C LEU A 204 -7.67 -14.48 6.59
N GLU A 205 -8.24 -14.73 5.42
CA GLU A 205 -9.68 -14.75 5.22
C GLU A 205 -10.34 -15.88 6.04
N ALA A 206 -9.74 -17.08 5.99
CA ALA A 206 -10.13 -18.21 6.83
C ALA A 206 -9.97 -17.93 8.33
N PHE A 207 -9.08 -17.00 8.70
CA PHE A 207 -8.87 -16.55 10.07
C PHE A 207 -9.82 -15.41 10.48
N HIS A 208 -10.13 -14.46 9.58
CA HIS A 208 -10.94 -13.26 9.86
C HIS A 208 -12.35 -13.62 10.30
N VAL A 209 -12.98 -14.63 9.69
CA VAL A 209 -14.34 -15.04 10.08
C VAL A 209 -14.36 -15.60 11.51
N PRO A 210 -13.54 -16.61 11.89
CA PRO A 210 -13.41 -17.01 13.28
C PRO A 210 -13.02 -15.87 14.22
N PHE A 211 -12.13 -14.97 13.78
CA PHE A 211 -11.64 -13.91 14.63
C PHE A 211 -12.72 -12.86 14.93
N ALA A 212 -13.34 -12.28 13.91
CA ALA A 212 -14.44 -11.32 14.09
C ALA A 212 -15.67 -11.94 14.79
N THR A 213 -15.88 -13.25 14.64
CA THR A 213 -17.02 -13.96 15.27
C THR A 213 -16.77 -14.31 16.72
N TYR A 214 -15.56 -14.80 17.03
CA TYR A 214 -15.24 -15.39 18.32
C TYR A 214 -14.35 -14.49 19.18
N PHE A 215 -13.97 -13.29 18.75
CA PHE A 215 -13.18 -12.35 19.55
C PHE A 215 -13.90 -11.01 19.80
N PRO A 216 -13.92 -10.52 21.05
CA PRO A 216 -14.43 -9.19 21.34
C PRO A 216 -13.64 -8.08 20.62
N GLY A 217 -14.28 -7.31 19.74
CA GLY A 217 -13.57 -6.26 18.99
C GLY A 217 -12.68 -6.80 17.87
N GLY A 218 -12.98 -7.99 17.35
CA GLY A 218 -12.26 -8.63 16.25
C GLY A 218 -12.46 -8.01 14.87
N GLY A 219 -13.21 -6.92 14.77
CA GLY A 219 -13.39 -6.11 13.55
C GLY A 219 -13.39 -4.62 13.89
N LEU A 220 -13.92 -3.77 13.01
CA LEU A 220 -14.04 -2.33 13.24
C LEU A 220 -15.30 -1.94 14.03
N CYS A 221 -15.14 -0.95 14.90
CA CYS A 221 -16.23 -0.45 15.72
C CYS A 221 -17.03 0.64 15.00
N PRO A 222 -18.37 0.55 14.95
CA PRO A 222 -19.21 1.69 14.62
C PRO A 222 -18.94 2.82 15.63
N TYR A 223 -18.56 4.00 15.14
CA TYR A 223 -18.41 5.23 15.92
C TYR A 223 -17.56 5.15 17.19
N GLY A 224 -16.56 4.25 17.23
CA GLY A 224 -15.68 4.19 18.39
C GLY A 224 -16.21 3.34 19.57
N LYS A 225 -17.25 2.51 19.38
CA LYS A 225 -18.04 1.93 20.49
C LYS A 225 -18.20 0.40 20.46
N CYS A 226 -17.14 -0.38 20.18
CA CYS A 226 -17.26 -1.85 20.19
C CYS A 226 -17.79 -2.41 21.50
N LYS A 227 -17.38 -1.80 22.60
CA LYS A 227 -17.75 -2.20 23.95
C LYS A 227 -19.26 -2.21 24.22
N THR A 228 -20.04 -1.35 23.55
CA THR A 228 -21.50 -1.20 23.78
C THR A 228 -22.36 -1.53 22.57
N GLU A 229 -21.84 -1.34 21.36
CA GLU A 229 -22.61 -1.49 20.13
C GLU A 229 -22.22 -2.74 19.33
N GLY A 230 -21.06 -3.34 19.63
CA GLY A 230 -20.49 -4.44 18.86
C GLY A 230 -19.62 -3.95 17.70
N TRP A 231 -19.28 -4.83 16.76
CA TRP A 231 -18.33 -4.56 15.68
C TRP A 231 -18.80 -5.18 14.37
N ASN A 232 -18.29 -4.65 13.27
CA ASN A 232 -18.42 -5.28 11.97
C ASN A 232 -17.04 -5.70 11.50
N GLU A 233 -16.96 -6.82 10.77
CA GLU A 233 -15.75 -7.08 10.03
C GLU A 233 -15.60 -6.09 8.88
N ALA A 234 -14.39 -5.58 8.69
CA ALA A 234 -14.11 -4.53 7.72
C ALA A 234 -13.40 -5.04 6.46
N TRP A 235 -12.83 -6.24 6.53
CA TRP A 235 -11.91 -6.77 5.52
C TRP A 235 -12.27 -8.22 5.16
N GLY A 236 -13.55 -8.57 5.18
CA GLY A 236 -14.05 -9.92 4.94
C GLY A 236 -15.56 -9.96 4.67
N PRO A 237 -16.19 -11.16 4.65
CA PRO A 237 -17.63 -11.29 4.48
C PRO A 237 -18.39 -10.53 5.58
N ASP A 238 -19.65 -10.16 5.34
CA ASP A 238 -20.51 -9.41 6.27
C ASP A 238 -20.67 -10.13 7.63
N VAL A 239 -19.69 -9.96 8.52
CA VAL A 239 -19.73 -10.43 9.90
C VAL A 239 -20.15 -9.23 10.76
N ARG A 240 -21.28 -9.36 11.46
CA ARG A 240 -21.80 -8.33 12.33
C ARG A 240 -22.03 -8.86 13.72
N SER A 241 -21.26 -8.35 14.67
CA SER A 241 -21.38 -8.66 16.09
C SER A 241 -22.13 -7.56 16.82
N LYS A 242 -23.04 -7.94 17.71
CA LYS A 242 -23.83 -7.04 18.55
C LYS A 242 -23.83 -7.53 20.00
N CYS A 243 -23.68 -6.62 20.97
CA CYS A 243 -23.77 -6.98 22.38
C CYS A 243 -25.18 -7.53 22.72
N THR A 244 -25.24 -8.58 23.53
CA THR A 244 -26.50 -9.28 23.90
C THR A 244 -27.40 -8.48 24.83
N SER A 245 -26.88 -7.42 25.45
CA SER A 245 -27.60 -6.59 26.40
C SER A 245 -27.11 -5.14 26.33
N GLU A 246 -27.74 -4.24 27.11
CA GLU A 246 -27.24 -2.88 27.34
C GLU A 246 -25.93 -2.86 28.15
N LEU A 247 -25.56 -3.98 28.79
CA LEU A 247 -24.25 -4.17 29.37
C LEU A 247 -23.20 -4.35 28.29
N HIS A 248 -21.95 -4.16 28.68
CA HIS A 248 -20.84 -4.25 27.76
C HIS A 248 -20.65 -5.67 27.20
N CYS A 249 -20.25 -5.79 25.94
CA CYS A 249 -20.02 -7.07 25.26
C CYS A 249 -19.08 -8.01 26.06
N TYR A 250 -18.08 -7.48 26.77
CA TYR A 250 -17.14 -8.30 27.56
C TYR A 250 -17.70 -8.75 28.91
N GLU A 251 -18.89 -8.29 29.31
CA GLU A 251 -19.56 -8.69 30.55
C GLU A 251 -20.64 -9.72 30.26
N ALA A 252 -21.45 -9.47 29.22
CA ALA A 252 -22.65 -10.26 28.91
C ALA A 252 -22.51 -11.15 27.67
N GLY A 253 -21.46 -10.98 26.87
CA GLY A 253 -21.31 -11.65 25.58
C GLY A 253 -21.93 -10.88 24.42
N TRP A 254 -22.01 -11.54 23.27
CA TRP A 254 -22.45 -10.95 22.01
C TRP A 254 -23.11 -12.00 21.11
N VAL A 255 -23.86 -11.52 20.13
CA VAL A 255 -24.38 -12.32 19.02
C VAL A 255 -23.71 -11.86 17.75
N THR A 256 -23.23 -12.79 16.94
CA THR A 256 -22.65 -12.52 15.64
C THR A 256 -23.51 -13.12 14.55
N ASP A 257 -23.85 -12.31 13.56
CA ASP A 257 -24.31 -12.78 12.26
C ASP A 257 -23.08 -13.02 11.38
N ALA A 258 -22.84 -14.27 11.01
CA ALA A 258 -21.67 -14.72 10.27
C ALA A 258 -22.11 -15.62 9.09
N PRO A 259 -21.26 -15.87 8.08
CA PRO A 259 -21.62 -16.70 6.93
C PRO A 259 -22.11 -18.11 7.29
N GLU A 260 -21.64 -18.69 8.41
CA GLU A 260 -22.10 -19.98 8.92
C GLU A 260 -23.46 -19.94 9.65
N GLY A 261 -24.04 -18.75 9.79
CA GLY A 261 -25.25 -18.44 10.53
C GLY A 261 -25.00 -17.74 11.86
N ILE A 262 -26.07 -17.58 12.65
CA ILE A 262 -26.01 -16.88 13.94
C ILE A 262 -25.14 -17.66 14.94
N VAL A 263 -24.17 -16.96 15.51
CA VAL A 263 -23.33 -17.42 16.62
C VAL A 263 -23.69 -16.64 17.87
N THR A 264 -23.91 -17.34 18.98
CA THR A 264 -24.11 -16.72 20.30
C THR A 264 -22.90 -16.95 21.18
N THR A 265 -22.35 -15.90 21.75
CA THR A 265 -21.21 -15.93 22.66
C THR A 265 -21.62 -15.54 24.07
N GLU A 266 -21.22 -16.33 25.04
CA GLU A 266 -21.46 -16.13 26.47
C GLU A 266 -20.13 -15.99 27.22
N CYS A 267 -20.04 -14.95 28.06
CA CYS A 267 -18.89 -14.76 28.93
C CYS A 267 -18.93 -15.70 30.14
N GLY A 268 -17.76 -16.14 30.59
CA GLY A 268 -17.59 -16.87 31.84
C GLY A 268 -17.78 -15.98 33.08
N LYS A 269 -17.65 -16.60 34.26
CA LYS A 269 -17.72 -15.89 35.54
C LYS A 269 -16.64 -14.80 35.62
N GLY A 270 -17.04 -13.58 35.97
CA GLY A 270 -16.14 -12.41 36.01
C GLY A 270 -15.98 -11.71 34.65
N GLY A 271 -16.78 -12.09 33.65
CA GLY A 271 -16.72 -11.53 32.30
C GLY A 271 -15.72 -12.25 31.40
N CYS A 272 -15.76 -11.91 30.11
CA CYS A 272 -14.96 -12.53 29.07
C CYS A 272 -13.45 -12.36 29.29
N ASN A 273 -13.02 -11.23 29.85
CA ASN A 273 -11.60 -10.95 30.09
C ASN A 273 -11.00 -11.75 31.25
N VAL A 274 -11.83 -12.38 32.09
CA VAL A 274 -11.38 -13.15 33.26
C VAL A 274 -11.74 -14.62 33.10
N GLY A 275 -13.03 -14.90 32.88
CA GLY A 275 -13.57 -16.25 32.79
C GLY A 275 -13.43 -16.89 31.40
N GLY A 276 -12.93 -16.15 30.41
CA GLY A 276 -13.01 -16.54 29.00
C GLY A 276 -14.45 -16.54 28.51
N TRP A 277 -14.69 -17.17 27.36
CA TRP A 277 -16.02 -17.20 26.76
C TRP A 277 -16.25 -18.47 25.94
N LYS A 278 -17.52 -18.75 25.65
CA LYS A 278 -17.93 -19.84 24.77
C LYS A 278 -18.84 -19.30 23.70
N SER A 279 -18.58 -19.69 22.47
CA SER A 279 -19.36 -19.27 21.31
C SER A 279 -19.95 -20.48 20.62
N LYS A 280 -21.27 -20.48 20.44
CA LYS A 280 -22.02 -21.60 19.88
C LYS A 280 -22.67 -21.17 18.57
N GLY A 281 -22.33 -21.88 17.51
CA GLY A 281 -22.92 -21.72 16.17
C GLY A 281 -23.28 -23.07 15.56
N LYS A 282 -23.72 -23.04 14.30
CA LYS A 282 -24.05 -24.25 13.53
C LYS A 282 -22.85 -25.19 13.37
N SER A 283 -21.64 -24.62 13.26
CA SER A 283 -20.41 -25.36 13.05
C SER A 283 -19.85 -26.02 14.31
N GLY A 284 -20.41 -25.74 15.50
CA GLY A 284 -19.98 -26.29 16.78
C GLY A 284 -19.79 -25.22 17.86
N THR A 285 -19.02 -25.57 18.90
CA THR A 285 -18.72 -24.67 20.02
C THR A 285 -17.23 -24.35 20.06
N TRP A 286 -16.93 -23.06 20.01
CA TRP A 286 -15.61 -22.52 20.31
C TRP A 286 -15.53 -22.16 21.80
N THR A 287 -14.37 -22.39 22.41
CA THR A 287 -14.09 -22.01 23.79
C THR A 287 -12.80 -21.20 23.84
N ALA A 288 -12.88 -20.01 24.41
CA ALA A 288 -11.74 -19.17 24.74
C ALA A 288 -11.41 -19.29 26.23
N LYS A 289 -10.12 -19.48 26.52
CA LYS A 289 -9.60 -19.56 27.88
C LYS A 289 -8.50 -18.52 28.06
N CYS A 290 -8.68 -17.63 29.04
CA CYS A 290 -7.67 -16.64 29.40
C CYS A 290 -6.42 -17.31 29.98
N ASN A 291 -5.25 -16.87 29.52
CA ASN A 291 -3.98 -17.27 30.11
C ASN A 291 -3.85 -16.59 31.48
N ASP A 292 -3.49 -17.36 32.51
CA ASP A 292 -3.36 -16.90 33.90
C ASP A 292 -4.53 -16.05 34.41
N GLY A 293 -5.75 -16.35 33.92
CA GLY A 293 -6.98 -15.69 34.37
C GLY A 293 -7.18 -14.25 33.87
N ASN A 294 -6.34 -13.75 32.95
CA ASN A 294 -6.53 -12.42 32.35
C ASN A 294 -6.21 -12.42 30.85
N CYS A 295 -7.25 -12.41 30.03
CA CYS A 295 -7.13 -12.38 28.57
C CYS A 295 -6.51 -11.07 28.06
N ALA A 296 -6.83 -9.95 28.70
CA ALA A 296 -6.39 -8.63 28.24
C ALA A 296 -4.88 -8.43 28.42
N THR A 297 -4.26 -9.08 29.41
CA THR A 297 -2.82 -8.91 29.69
C THR A 297 -1.96 -10.08 29.26
N ASN A 298 -2.50 -11.30 29.30
CA ASN A 298 -1.70 -12.52 29.10
C ASN A 298 -2.10 -13.26 27.82
N GLY A 299 -3.09 -12.76 27.09
CA GLY A 299 -3.67 -13.44 25.94
C GLY A 299 -4.58 -14.60 26.32
N TRP A 300 -4.97 -15.39 25.33
CA TRP A 300 -5.92 -16.47 25.50
C TRP A 300 -5.68 -17.58 24.49
N THR A 301 -6.23 -18.75 24.79
CA THR A 301 -6.35 -19.84 23.81
C THR A 301 -7.78 -19.92 23.33
N LEU A 302 -7.99 -19.90 22.02
CA LEU A 302 -9.29 -20.20 21.37
C LEU A 302 -9.25 -21.62 20.82
N SER A 303 -10.26 -22.44 21.08
CA SER A 303 -10.24 -23.86 20.72
C SER A 303 -11.60 -24.43 20.30
N LYS A 304 -11.57 -25.39 19.37
CA LYS A 304 -12.72 -26.18 18.92
C LYS A 304 -12.26 -27.58 18.57
N GLY A 305 -12.64 -28.57 19.39
CA GLY A 305 -12.16 -29.93 19.24
C GLY A 305 -10.63 -29.99 19.37
N LYS A 306 -9.93 -30.39 18.30
CA LYS A 306 -8.46 -30.42 18.24
C LYS A 306 -7.84 -29.12 17.72
N GLU A 307 -8.63 -28.23 17.11
CA GLU A 307 -8.15 -26.95 16.61
C GLU A 307 -7.90 -26.00 17.77
N LYS A 308 -6.73 -25.34 17.74
CA LYS A 308 -6.28 -24.42 18.78
C LYS A 308 -5.58 -23.22 18.15
N TYR A 309 -6.08 -22.03 18.46
CA TYR A 309 -5.40 -20.76 18.21
C TYR A 309 -4.84 -20.25 19.52
N VAL A 310 -3.55 -19.90 19.53
CA VAL A 310 -2.89 -19.32 20.69
C VAL A 310 -2.72 -17.83 20.46
N VAL A 311 -3.28 -17.02 21.34
CA VAL A 311 -3.19 -15.56 21.27
C VAL A 311 -2.31 -15.03 22.38
N THR A 312 -1.33 -14.22 22.01
CA THR A 312 -0.33 -13.64 22.94
C THR A 312 -0.30 -12.13 22.77
N CYS A 313 -0.36 -11.37 23.87
CA CYS A 313 -0.28 -9.92 23.82
C CYS A 313 1.10 -9.45 23.32
N ARG A 314 1.16 -8.28 22.68
CA ARG A 314 2.46 -7.71 22.27
C ARG A 314 3.32 -7.36 23.49
N GLU A 315 4.60 -7.72 23.40
CA GLU A 315 5.59 -7.67 24.50
C GLU A 315 5.80 -6.28 25.10
N ARG A 316 5.58 -5.21 24.33
CA ARG A 316 5.92 -3.85 24.76
C ARG A 316 5.14 -3.42 26.00
N THR A 317 3.95 -3.99 26.24
CA THR A 317 3.03 -3.48 27.26
C THR A 317 2.26 -4.56 28.01
N ASN A 318 2.32 -5.82 27.57
CA ASN A 318 1.48 -6.90 28.06
C ASN A 318 0.00 -6.47 28.13
N ASP A 319 -0.46 -5.75 27.12
CA ASP A 319 -1.83 -5.27 27.01
C ASP A 319 -2.33 -5.46 25.58
N CYS A 320 -3.00 -6.60 25.37
CA CYS A 320 -3.64 -6.97 24.12
C CYS A 320 -4.65 -5.91 23.66
N SER A 321 -5.25 -5.16 24.58
CA SER A 321 -6.30 -4.21 24.26
C SER A 321 -5.81 -2.84 23.79
N ARG A 322 -4.54 -2.53 24.06
CA ARG A 322 -3.90 -1.28 23.65
C ARG A 322 -3.05 -1.47 22.39
N ASP A 323 -2.19 -2.48 22.39
CA ASP A 323 -1.19 -2.63 21.34
C ASP A 323 -1.58 -3.69 20.31
N GLY A 324 -2.52 -4.56 20.66
CA GLY A 324 -2.86 -5.75 19.90
C GLY A 324 -2.05 -6.97 20.34
N PHE A 325 -2.05 -7.99 19.50
CA PHE A 325 -1.62 -9.34 19.87
C PHE A 325 -1.16 -10.12 18.64
N TYR A 326 -0.47 -11.22 18.89
CA TYR A 326 -0.12 -12.21 17.88
C TYR A 326 -1.02 -13.43 18.03
N VAL A 327 -1.34 -14.08 16.92
CA VAL A 327 -2.12 -15.31 16.90
C VAL A 327 -1.34 -16.39 16.18
N VAL A 328 -1.19 -17.55 16.80
CA VAL A 328 -0.64 -18.76 16.19
C VAL A 328 -1.79 -19.71 15.90
N ALA A 329 -1.99 -20.03 14.63
CA ALA A 329 -3.01 -20.96 14.16
C ALA A 329 -2.61 -22.44 14.34
N PRO A 330 -3.56 -23.37 14.20
CA PRO A 330 -3.29 -24.81 14.37
C PRO A 330 -2.23 -25.38 13.40
N ASP A 331 -2.10 -24.78 12.22
CA ASP A 331 -1.12 -25.14 11.19
C ASP A 331 0.25 -24.46 11.39
N GLY A 332 0.39 -23.66 12.45
CA GLY A 332 1.60 -22.89 12.76
C GLY A 332 1.66 -21.51 12.12
N ALA A 333 0.68 -21.14 11.28
CA ALA A 333 0.63 -19.81 10.69
C ALA A 333 0.51 -18.74 11.78
N GLN A 334 1.21 -17.61 11.60
CA GLN A 334 1.23 -16.52 12.57
C GLN A 334 0.59 -15.26 11.99
N PHE A 335 -0.31 -14.67 12.77
CA PHE A 335 -0.99 -13.44 12.44
C PHE A 335 -0.62 -12.36 13.45
N SER A 336 -0.43 -11.15 12.96
CA SER A 336 -0.18 -9.96 13.75
C SER A 336 -1.43 -9.09 13.72
N CYS A 337 -2.03 -8.87 14.89
CA CYS A 337 -3.18 -8.00 15.03
C CYS A 337 -2.77 -6.73 15.77
N LYS A 338 -3.18 -5.57 15.26
CA LYS A 338 -2.93 -4.26 15.86
C LYS A 338 -4.25 -3.56 16.15
N CYS A 339 -4.33 -2.93 17.31
CA CYS A 339 -5.45 -2.06 17.62
C CYS A 339 -5.44 -0.84 16.70
N HIS A 340 -6.55 -0.58 16.03
CA HIS A 340 -6.70 0.66 15.27
C HIS A 340 -6.58 1.85 16.25
N LEU A 341 -5.88 2.93 15.92
CA LEU A 341 -5.73 4.11 16.80
C LEU A 341 -5.34 3.80 18.28
N GLY A 342 -4.67 2.67 18.54
CA GLY A 342 -4.15 2.30 19.86
C GLY A 342 -5.18 1.77 20.88
N ASN A 343 -6.40 1.40 20.47
CA ASN A 343 -7.35 0.77 21.40
C ASN A 343 -8.39 -0.15 20.73
N CYS A 344 -8.18 -1.46 20.85
CA CYS A 344 -9.02 -2.47 20.21
C CYS A 344 -10.49 -2.43 20.66
N TRP A 345 -10.78 -1.97 21.88
CA TRP A 345 -12.15 -1.89 22.41
C TRP A 345 -12.95 -0.71 21.88
N TRP A 346 -12.27 0.29 21.35
CA TRP A 346 -12.90 1.51 20.87
C TRP A 346 -12.93 1.53 19.37
N THR A 347 -11.87 1.10 18.72
CA THR A 347 -11.67 1.34 17.28
C THR A 347 -11.48 0.05 16.51
N GLY A 348 -11.38 -1.08 17.22
CA GLY A 348 -11.29 -2.39 16.61
C GLY A 348 -9.87 -2.82 16.34
N THR A 349 -9.75 -3.97 15.68
CA THR A 349 -8.46 -4.59 15.40
C THR A 349 -8.28 -4.77 13.89
N LYS A 350 -7.06 -4.56 13.41
CA LYS A 350 -6.65 -4.95 12.05
C LYS A 350 -5.61 -6.07 12.16
N CYS A 351 -5.89 -7.21 11.55
CA CYS A 351 -4.99 -8.36 11.49
C CYS A 351 -4.32 -8.44 10.12
N GLN A 352 -3.13 -9.03 10.10
CA GLN A 352 -2.31 -9.26 8.91
C GLN A 352 -1.41 -10.48 9.16
N VAL A 353 -0.95 -11.16 8.11
CA VAL A 353 0.06 -12.22 8.29
C VAL A 353 1.36 -11.60 8.79
N PHE A 354 2.03 -12.30 9.69
CA PHE A 354 3.33 -11.90 10.20
C PHE A 354 4.44 -12.55 9.36
N TRP A 355 5.14 -11.74 8.56
CA TRP A 355 6.45 -12.05 7.98
C TRP A 355 7.55 -11.50 8.91
N PRO A 356 8.71 -12.16 9.10
CA PRO A 356 9.30 -13.22 8.28
C PRO A 356 8.96 -14.62 8.78
N MET A 357 8.53 -15.50 7.86
CA MET A 357 8.59 -16.95 8.04
C MET A 357 10.04 -17.44 7.94
N LYS A 358 10.95 -16.93 8.78
CA LYS A 358 11.99 -17.85 9.23
C LYS A 358 11.32 -18.72 10.26
N PRO A 359 11.12 -20.03 9.99
CA PRO A 359 10.93 -20.94 11.09
C PRO A 359 12.08 -20.64 12.04
N GLN A 360 11.80 -20.34 13.31
CA GLN A 360 12.80 -20.68 14.31
C GLN A 360 12.98 -22.17 14.09
N ALA A 361 14.12 -22.55 13.49
CA ALA A 361 14.50 -23.94 13.39
C ALA A 361 14.25 -24.52 14.78
N GLU A 362 13.36 -25.51 14.86
CA GLU A 362 13.25 -26.29 16.08
C GLU A 362 14.69 -26.67 16.45
N PRO A 363 15.15 -26.41 17.69
CA PRO A 363 16.44 -26.92 18.08
C PRO A 363 16.35 -28.43 17.88
N GLU A 364 17.06 -28.94 16.87
CA GLU A 364 17.20 -30.36 16.64
C GLU A 364 17.51 -30.96 18.00
N ALA A 365 16.59 -31.77 18.49
CA ALA A 365 16.78 -32.48 19.73
C ALA A 365 18.08 -33.25 19.57
N ALA A 366 19.14 -32.77 20.23
CA ALA A 366 20.44 -33.39 20.26
C ALA A 366 20.22 -34.82 20.74
N THR A 367 20.15 -35.73 19.78
CA THR A 367 20.14 -37.15 20.02
C THR A 367 21.60 -37.49 20.24
N GLU A 368 22.07 -37.18 21.45
CA GLU A 368 23.31 -37.72 21.99
C GLU A 368 23.05 -39.21 22.26
N ALA A 369 23.18 -40.00 21.20
CA ALA A 369 23.35 -41.43 21.32
C ALA A 369 24.70 -41.67 21.99
N ALA A 370 24.66 -41.95 23.29
CA ALA A 370 25.77 -42.54 24.01
C ALA A 370 26.17 -43.85 23.31
N THR A 371 27.27 -43.82 22.57
CA THR A 371 28.03 -45.02 22.24
C THR A 371 28.85 -45.41 23.47
N GLU A 372 28.33 -46.38 24.22
CA GLU A 372 29.13 -47.31 25.01
C GLU A 372 29.88 -48.30 24.08
N ALA A 373 31.02 -48.79 24.58
CA ALA A 373 31.91 -49.86 24.06
C ALA A 373 32.95 -49.40 23.01
N GLU A 374 34.27 -49.58 23.15
CA GLU A 374 35.11 -50.50 23.95
C GLU A 374 36.37 -49.81 24.50
#